data_AF-A0A5C3KY93-F1
#
_entry.id   AF-A0A5C3KY93-F1
#
_cell.length_a   1.000
_cell.length_b   1.000
_cell.length_c   1.000
_cell.angle_alpha   90.00
_cell.angle_beta   90.00
_cell.angle_gamma   90.00
#
_symmetry.space_group_name_H-M   'P 1'
#
loop_
_entity.id
_entity.type
_entity.pdbx_description
1 polymer ?
#
loop_
_entity_poly.entity_id
_entity_poly.type
_entity_poly.pdbx_seq_one_letter_code
_entity_poly.pdbx_strand_id
1 'polypeptide(L)'
;MEDVQVSSSLQQYAAYPFALDDTYQQGLASILAGGVLNGDATAEVKDEILRRTRVFYFNKTTGNDLSMDEARAYELSLQGAQLHASEADTASELATSQNLTTSEEEPRVLTFAELKELIESGKTDQIPNNKIIPEKFSEEAPSQSTAQVRRKPWEAAVPVEESS
;
A
#
# COMPACT_ATOMS: atom_id res chain seq x y z
N MET A 1 -13.29 -3.76 31.92
CA MET A 1 -12.65 -2.50 32.35
C MET A 1 -11.42 -2.19 31.51
N GLU A 2 -11.30 -2.81 30.32
CA GLU A 2 -10.12 -2.72 29.46
C GLU A 2 -10.07 -1.50 28.50
N ASP A 3 -11.21 -0.85 28.22
CA ASP A 3 -11.32 0.21 27.19
C ASP A 3 -10.57 1.52 27.55
N VAL A 4 -10.48 1.82 28.86
CA VAL A 4 -9.84 3.06 29.35
C VAL A 4 -8.32 3.02 29.20
N GLN A 5 -7.71 1.83 29.33
CA GLN A 5 -6.26 1.68 29.26
C GLN A 5 -5.75 1.80 27.82
N VAL A 6 -6.52 1.30 26.85
CA VAL A 6 -6.22 1.38 25.41
C VAL A 6 -6.21 2.84 24.94
N SER A 7 -7.23 3.61 25.33
CA SER A 7 -7.34 5.03 24.98
C SER A 7 -6.15 5.84 25.51
N SER A 8 -5.71 5.57 26.75
CA SER A 8 -4.53 6.21 27.35
C SER A 8 -3.23 5.83 26.63
N SER A 9 -3.09 4.57 26.21
CA SER A 9 -1.89 4.08 25.52
C SER A 9 -1.76 4.67 24.11
N LEU A 10 -2.88 4.80 23.39
CA LEU A 10 -2.93 5.47 22.08
C LEU A 10 -2.55 6.95 22.17
N GLN A 11 -3.04 7.65 23.20
CA GLN A 11 -2.70 9.05 23.42
C GLN A 11 -1.21 9.23 23.74
N GLN A 12 -0.63 8.32 24.51
CA GLN A 12 0.82 8.30 24.78
C GLN A 12 1.63 7.98 23.51
N TYR A 13 1.18 7.01 22.70
CA TYR A 13 1.81 6.67 21.42
C TYR A 13 1.81 7.90 20.48
N ALA A 14 0.71 8.62 20.38
CA ALA A 14 0.59 9.82 19.56
C ALA A 14 1.46 10.99 20.03
N ALA A 15 1.61 11.14 21.35
CA ALA A 15 2.45 12.16 21.95
C ALA A 15 3.95 11.80 21.95
N TYR A 16 4.30 10.56 21.58
CA TYR A 16 5.66 10.06 21.69
C TYR A 16 6.55 10.65 20.57
N PRO A 17 7.68 11.31 20.91
CA PRO A 17 8.51 12.02 19.94
C PRO A 17 9.49 11.07 19.23
N PHE A 18 8.98 10.13 18.41
CA PHE A 18 9.82 9.18 17.65
C PHE A 18 10.90 9.85 16.79
N ALA A 19 10.67 11.09 16.33
CA ALA A 19 11.63 11.84 15.53
C ALA A 19 12.78 12.45 16.33
N LEU A 20 12.67 12.55 17.66
CA LEU A 20 13.70 13.11 18.54
C LEU A 20 14.45 12.02 19.33
N ASP A 21 14.01 10.75 19.24
CA ASP A 21 14.64 9.64 19.93
C ASP A 21 15.77 9.03 19.09
N ASP A 22 17.02 9.30 19.48
CA ASP A 22 18.22 8.78 18.82
C ASP A 22 18.28 7.25 18.80
N THR A 23 17.80 6.57 19.84
CA THR A 23 17.86 5.11 19.94
C THR A 23 16.90 4.47 18.94
N TYR A 24 15.68 5.03 18.86
CA TYR A 24 14.71 4.63 17.86
C TYR A 24 15.22 4.90 16.44
N GLN A 25 15.79 6.08 16.18
CA GLN A 25 16.30 6.43 14.85
C GLN A 25 17.47 5.53 14.42
N GLN A 26 18.39 5.21 15.32
CA GLN A 26 19.48 4.26 15.04
C GLN A 26 18.94 2.86 14.73
N GLY A 27 17.94 2.38 15.50
CA GLY A 27 17.28 1.11 15.23
C GLY A 27 16.57 1.09 13.87
N LEU A 28 15.85 2.17 13.55
CA LEU A 28 15.17 2.32 12.27
C LEU A 28 16.16 2.38 11.10
N ALA A 29 17.28 3.08 11.26
CA ALA A 29 18.35 3.14 10.27
C ALA A 29 18.95 1.75 10.00
N SER A 30 19.09 0.90 11.01
CA SER A 30 19.54 -0.49 10.83
C SER A 30 18.53 -1.34 10.04
N ILE A 31 17.22 -1.13 10.25
CA ILE A 31 16.16 -1.85 9.52
C ILE A 31 16.12 -1.39 8.05
N LEU A 32 16.26 -0.08 7.83
CA LEU A 32 16.37 0.56 6.51
C LEU A 32 17.60 0.04 5.75
N ALA A 33 18.76 0.01 6.41
CA ALA A 33 20.02 -0.47 5.85
C ALA A 33 19.96 -1.97 5.48
N GLY A 34 19.13 -2.75 6.18
CA GLY A 34 18.86 -4.16 5.87
C GLY A 34 18.12 -4.41 4.55
N GLY A 35 17.78 -3.35 3.79
CA GLY A 35 17.16 -3.47 2.47
C GLY A 35 15.66 -3.76 2.49
N VAL A 36 15.03 -3.77 3.67
CA VAL A 36 13.57 -3.99 3.85
C VAL A 36 12.74 -2.96 3.08
N LEU A 37 13.32 -1.78 2.83
CA LEU A 37 12.67 -0.64 2.16
C LEU A 37 13.25 -0.32 0.77
N ASN A 38 14.18 -1.14 0.26
CA ASN A 38 14.83 -0.93 -1.04
C ASN A 38 14.14 -1.71 -2.17
N GLY A 39 14.04 -1.08 -3.35
CA GLY A 39 13.70 -1.71 -4.63
C GLY A 39 12.24 -1.58 -5.07
N ASP A 40 11.32 -2.19 -4.32
CA ASP A 40 9.94 -2.45 -4.79
C ASP A 40 8.84 -2.12 -3.76
N ALA A 41 9.19 -1.58 -2.59
CA ALA A 41 8.20 -1.24 -1.56
C ALA A 41 7.37 -0.01 -1.99
N THR A 42 6.07 -0.19 -2.19
CA THR A 42 5.11 0.90 -2.39
C THR A 42 5.07 1.81 -1.16
N ALA A 43 4.66 3.07 -1.32
CA ALA A 43 4.56 4.02 -0.22
C ALA A 43 3.75 3.47 0.97
N GLU A 44 2.69 2.70 0.69
CA GLU A 44 1.87 2.02 1.69
C GLU A 44 2.64 0.97 2.50
N VAL A 45 3.48 0.16 1.83
CA VAL A 45 4.33 -0.83 2.51
C VAL A 45 5.36 -0.14 3.39
N LYS A 46 5.91 0.99 2.93
CA LYS A 46 6.84 1.78 3.74
C LYS A 46 6.17 2.32 5.00
N ASP A 47 4.95 2.85 4.86
CA ASP A 47 4.16 3.36 5.98
C ASP A 47 3.83 2.24 6.98
N GLU A 48 3.46 1.05 6.50
CA GLU A 48 3.18 -0.10 7.35
C GLU A 48 4.43 -0.56 8.13
N ILE A 49 5.59 -0.63 7.49
CA ILE A 49 6.86 -0.98 8.15
C ILE A 49 7.21 0.07 9.22
N LEU A 50 7.03 1.35 8.92
CA LEU A 50 7.25 2.44 9.88
C LEU A 50 6.31 2.30 11.08
N ARG A 51 5.00 2.13 10.84
CA ARG A 51 4.00 1.92 11.90
C ARG A 51 4.36 0.72 12.77
N ARG A 52 4.69 -0.42 12.15
CA ARG A 52 5.10 -1.64 12.87
C ARG A 52 6.29 -1.39 13.77
N THR A 53 7.29 -0.67 13.28
CA THR A 53 8.51 -0.36 14.03
C THR A 53 8.22 0.59 15.21
N ARG A 54 7.38 1.61 15.00
CA ARG A 54 6.93 2.52 16.06
C ARG A 54 6.18 1.79 17.16
N VAL A 55 5.17 1.00 16.81
CA VAL A 55 4.36 0.23 17.76
C VAL A 55 5.23 -0.74 18.55
N PHE A 56 6.10 -1.49 17.87
CA PHE A 56 7.01 -2.42 18.53
C PHE A 56 7.93 -1.72 19.54
N TYR A 57 8.55 -0.61 19.14
CA TYR A 57 9.44 0.16 20.01
C TYR A 57 8.70 0.76 21.20
N PHE A 58 7.51 1.32 20.97
CA PHE A 58 6.67 1.90 22.00
C PHE A 58 6.23 0.85 23.03
N ASN A 59 5.76 -0.31 22.59
CA ASN A 59 5.39 -1.41 23.49
C ASN A 59 6.58 -1.88 24.31
N LYS A 60 7.74 -2.03 23.67
CA LYS A 60 8.98 -2.44 24.34
C LYS A 60 9.45 -1.42 25.39
N THR A 61 9.29 -0.13 25.13
CA THR A 61 9.82 0.93 25.99
C THR A 61 8.88 1.28 27.14
N THR A 62 7.57 1.31 26.85
CA THR A 62 6.54 1.76 27.79
C THR A 62 5.91 0.58 28.55
N GLY A 63 6.11 -0.65 28.09
CA GLY A 63 5.46 -1.84 28.64
C GLY A 63 3.97 -1.94 28.32
N ASN A 64 3.50 -1.15 27.35
CA ASN A 64 2.13 -1.19 26.86
C ASN A 64 1.95 -2.33 25.84
N ASP A 65 0.72 -2.84 25.72
CA ASP A 65 0.33 -3.83 24.71
C ASP A 65 -0.55 -3.15 23.65
N LEU A 66 0.06 -2.34 22.78
CA LEU A 66 -0.63 -1.69 21.68
C LEU A 66 -0.55 -2.56 20.42
N SER A 67 -1.69 -2.87 19.83
CA SER A 67 -1.76 -3.65 18.60
C SER A 67 -1.51 -2.79 17.36
N MET A 68 -1.01 -3.41 16.29
CA MET A 68 -0.82 -2.73 15.00
C MET A 68 -2.16 -2.21 14.43
N ASP A 69 -3.24 -2.96 14.66
CA ASP A 69 -4.58 -2.58 14.19
C ASP A 69 -5.10 -1.32 14.90
N GLU A 70 -4.83 -1.18 16.19
CA GLU A 70 -5.20 -0.02 16.99
C GLU A 70 -4.43 1.23 16.57
N ALA A 71 -3.11 1.11 16.35
CA ALA A 71 -2.32 2.20 15.81
C ALA A 71 -2.79 2.64 14.41
N ARG A 72 -3.15 1.67 13.55
CA ARG A 72 -3.67 1.96 12.21
C ARG A 72 -5.01 2.68 12.27
N ALA A 73 -5.94 2.20 13.11
CA ALA A 73 -7.24 2.83 13.30
C ALA A 73 -7.11 4.26 13.84
N TYR A 74 -6.17 4.48 14.76
CA TYR A 74 -5.89 5.80 15.31
C TYR A 74 -5.29 6.76 14.28
N GLU A 75 -4.31 6.32 13.50
CA GLU A 75 -3.72 7.14 12.44
C GLU A 75 -4.76 7.49 11.34
N LEU A 76 -5.62 6.54 10.97
CA LEU A 76 -6.74 6.79 10.04
C LEU A 76 -7.74 7.80 10.61
N SER A 77 -8.04 7.70 11.91
CA SER A 77 -8.90 8.66 12.61
C SER A 77 -8.26 10.06 12.67
N LEU A 78 -6.94 10.15 12.84
CA LEU A 78 -6.22 11.43 12.87
C LEU A 78 -6.23 12.09 11.48
N GLN A 79 -6.02 11.30 10.43
CA GLN A 79 -6.08 11.78 9.04
C GLN A 79 -7.49 12.31 8.70
N GLY A 80 -8.54 11.59 9.12
CA GLY A 80 -9.94 12.02 8.95
C GLY A 80 -10.29 13.29 9.73
N ALA A 81 -9.77 13.45 10.95
CA ALA A 81 -9.98 14.63 11.77
C ALA A 81 -9.25 15.87 11.23
N GLN A 82 -8.06 15.71 10.64
CA GLN A 82 -7.25 16.81 10.10
C GLN A 82 -7.84 17.42 8.81
N LEU A 83 -8.53 16.60 8.01
CA LEU A 83 -9.33 17.08 6.87
C LEU A 83 -10.54 17.90 7.35
N HIS A 84 -11.26 17.43 8.38
CA HIS A 84 -12.43 18.12 8.93
C HIS A 84 -12.09 19.39 9.74
N ALA A 85 -10.91 19.46 10.35
CA ALA A 85 -10.45 20.65 11.10
C ALA A 85 -10.10 21.83 10.18
N SER A 86 -9.82 21.57 8.90
CA SER A 86 -9.54 22.61 7.90
C SER A 86 -10.82 23.17 7.25
N GLU A 87 -11.99 22.56 7.48
CA GLU A 87 -13.29 22.99 6.95
C GLU A 87 -14.13 23.79 7.97
N ALA A 88 -13.64 23.95 9.21
CA ALA A 88 -14.39 24.62 10.28
C ALA A 88 -14.28 26.17 10.29
N ASP A 89 -13.41 26.78 9.46
CA ASP A 89 -13.24 28.24 9.42
C ASP A 89 -13.89 28.91 8.19
N THR A 90 -14.64 28.17 7.36
CA THR A 90 -15.34 28.76 6.19
C THR A 90 -16.79 28.30 6.07
N ALA A 91 -17.48 28.18 7.20
CA ALA A 91 -18.93 27.97 7.24
C ALA A 91 -19.70 29.31 7.24
N SER A 92 -19.56 30.09 6.17
CA SER A 92 -20.57 31.08 5.75
C SER A 92 -20.24 31.55 4.34
N GLU A 93 -20.71 30.83 3.33
CA GLU A 93 -21.69 31.38 2.40
C GLU A 93 -22.07 30.33 1.35
N LEU A 94 -23.36 30.00 1.38
CA LEU A 94 -24.22 29.79 0.21
C LEU A 94 -24.03 28.49 -0.60
N ALA A 95 -25.04 27.64 -0.39
CA ALA A 95 -25.51 26.63 -1.32
C ALA A 95 -25.67 27.15 -2.76
N THR A 96 -25.56 26.19 -3.70
CA THR A 96 -25.89 26.26 -5.13
C THR A 96 -24.70 26.57 -6.05
N SER A 97 -24.10 25.52 -6.60
CA SER A 97 -24.25 25.25 -8.04
C SER A 97 -23.53 23.98 -8.46
N GLN A 98 -24.16 23.33 -9.42
CA GLN A 98 -23.66 22.22 -10.21
C GLN A 98 -22.30 22.53 -10.86
N ASN A 99 -21.67 21.43 -11.29
CA ASN A 99 -20.97 21.28 -12.58
C ASN A 99 -19.44 21.20 -12.53
N LEU A 100 -18.98 19.94 -12.56
CA LEU A 100 -18.15 19.36 -13.63
C LEU A 100 -16.69 19.82 -13.79
N THR A 101 -15.89 18.79 -14.06
CA THR A 101 -14.61 18.74 -14.79
C THR A 101 -13.31 18.94 -14.01
N THR A 102 -12.56 17.85 -14.01
CA THR A 102 -11.12 17.76 -14.31
C THR A 102 -10.19 18.49 -13.35
N SER A 103 -9.51 17.71 -12.51
CA SER A 103 -8.09 17.90 -12.25
C SER A 103 -7.54 16.58 -11.72
N GLU A 104 -6.51 16.11 -12.42
CA GLU A 104 -5.48 15.22 -11.88
C GLU A 104 -5.06 15.70 -10.49
N GLU A 105 -5.42 15.00 -9.42
CA GLU A 105 -4.64 15.03 -8.17
C GLU A 105 -5.12 13.95 -7.20
N GLU A 106 -4.19 13.04 -6.88
CA GLU A 106 -4.24 11.99 -5.86
C GLU A 106 -5.36 10.93 -5.93
N PRO A 107 -5.04 9.63 -5.71
CA PRO A 107 -6.06 8.60 -5.62
C PRO A 107 -6.94 8.87 -4.39
N ARG A 108 -8.13 9.44 -4.60
CA ARG A 108 -9.14 9.55 -3.54
C ARG A 108 -9.41 8.17 -2.95
N VAL A 109 -9.08 7.99 -1.67
CA VAL A 109 -9.44 6.79 -0.92
C VAL A 109 -10.95 6.82 -0.63
N LEU A 110 -11.72 5.99 -1.32
CA LEU A 110 -13.15 5.84 -1.05
C LEU A 110 -13.36 4.94 0.19
N THR A 111 -14.34 5.28 1.02
CA THR A 111 -14.71 4.42 2.16
C THR A 111 -15.34 3.12 1.66
N PHE A 112 -15.29 2.04 2.45
CA PHE A 112 -15.85 0.74 2.05
C PHE A 112 -17.36 0.80 1.73
N ALA A 113 -18.10 1.65 2.44
CA ALA A 113 -19.53 1.86 2.19
C ALA A 113 -19.76 2.51 0.82
N GLU A 114 -18.94 3.51 0.47
CA GLU A 114 -19.01 4.23 -0.79
C GLU A 114 -18.58 3.34 -1.96
N LEU A 115 -17.52 2.54 -1.77
CA LEU A 115 -17.08 1.56 -2.75
C LEU A 115 -18.15 0.48 -3.02
N LYS A 116 -18.82 -0.02 -1.98
CA LYS A 116 -19.92 -0.97 -2.13
C LYS A 116 -21.04 -0.35 -2.96
N GLU A 117 -21.43 0.88 -2.66
CA GLU A 117 -22.48 1.57 -3.39
C GLU A 117 -22.11 1.77 -4.88
N LEU A 118 -20.85 2.10 -5.18
CA LEU A 118 -20.39 2.23 -6.58
C LEU A 118 -20.43 0.91 -7.34
N ILE A 119 -20.13 -0.22 -6.67
CA ILE A 119 -20.23 -1.55 -7.27
C ILE A 119 -21.69 -1.94 -7.49
N GLU A 120 -22.55 -1.73 -6.48
CA GLU A 120 -23.98 -2.06 -6.54
C GLU A 120 -24.73 -1.19 -7.56
N SER A 121 -24.35 0.07 -7.70
CA SER A 121 -24.93 1.02 -8.66
C SER A 121 -24.34 0.90 -10.08
N GLY A 122 -23.37 0.00 -10.29
CA GLY A 122 -22.74 -0.23 -11.58
C GLY A 122 -21.82 0.91 -12.06
N LYS A 123 -21.45 1.84 -11.19
CA LYS A 123 -20.56 2.98 -11.46
C LYS A 123 -19.10 2.60 -11.22
N THR A 124 -18.67 1.47 -11.78
CA THR A 124 -17.33 0.92 -11.58
C THR A 124 -16.23 1.78 -12.21
N ASP A 125 -16.55 2.64 -13.18
CA ASP A 125 -15.61 3.62 -13.77
C ASP A 125 -15.15 4.69 -12.77
N GLN A 126 -15.87 4.89 -11.67
CA GLN A 126 -15.50 5.86 -10.62
C GLN A 126 -14.62 5.25 -9.53
N ILE A 127 -14.32 3.94 -9.62
CA ILE A 127 -13.48 3.26 -8.64
C ILE A 127 -12.00 3.60 -8.92
N PRO A 128 -11.27 4.13 -7.92
CA PRO A 128 -9.84 4.41 -8.04
C PRO A 128 -9.06 3.15 -8.48
N ASN A 129 -8.08 3.33 -9.37
CA ASN A 129 -7.27 2.24 -9.94
C ASN A 129 -8.03 1.18 -10.74
N ASN A 130 -9.28 1.44 -11.16
CA ASN A 130 -9.97 0.54 -12.09
C ASN A 130 -9.36 0.69 -13.49
N LYS A 131 -8.33 -0.12 -13.77
CA LYS A 131 -7.67 -0.14 -15.08
C LYS A 131 -8.64 -0.72 -16.10
N ILE A 132 -9.14 0.12 -17.00
CA ILE A 132 -9.87 -0.30 -18.20
C ILE A 132 -8.91 -1.19 -18.99
N ILE A 133 -9.15 -2.51 -18.98
CA ILE A 133 -8.41 -3.44 -19.84
C ILE A 133 -8.90 -3.15 -21.25
N PRO A 134 -8.05 -2.66 -22.17
CA PRO A 134 -8.46 -2.50 -23.54
C PRO A 134 -8.86 -3.87 -24.09
N GLU A 135 -10.02 -3.98 -24.74
CA GLU A 135 -10.41 -5.20 -25.50
C GLU A 135 -9.52 -5.44 -26.74
N LYS A 136 -8.38 -4.74 -26.83
CA LYS A 136 -7.39 -4.93 -27.87
C LYS A 136 -6.55 -6.17 -27.53
N PHE A 137 -6.96 -7.31 -28.07
CA PHE A 137 -6.09 -8.46 -28.19
C PHE A 137 -4.88 -8.07 -29.06
N SER A 138 -3.66 -8.41 -28.63
CA SER A 138 -2.46 -8.11 -29.41
C SER A 138 -2.57 -8.69 -30.83
N GLU A 139 -2.62 -7.80 -31.83
CA GLU A 139 -2.70 -8.17 -33.26
C GLU A 139 -1.34 -8.58 -33.84
N GLU A 140 -0.29 -8.57 -33.01
CA GLU A 140 1.06 -8.94 -33.40
C GLU A 140 1.13 -10.46 -33.61
N ALA A 141 1.65 -10.89 -34.75
CA ALA A 141 1.92 -12.30 -35.00
C ALA A 141 2.86 -12.83 -33.91
N PRO A 142 2.58 -14.00 -33.30
CA PRO A 142 3.43 -14.57 -32.26
C PRO A 142 4.85 -14.72 -32.80
N SER A 143 5.83 -14.32 -32.00
CA SER A 143 7.25 -14.42 -32.38
C SER A 143 7.59 -15.88 -32.69
N GLN A 144 7.99 -16.14 -33.94
CA GLN A 144 8.46 -17.46 -34.36
C GLN A 144 9.80 -17.76 -33.69
N SER A 145 9.91 -18.90 -33.00
CA SER A 145 11.14 -19.31 -32.35
C SER A 145 12.21 -19.63 -33.40
N THR A 146 13.28 -18.82 -33.45
CA THR A 146 14.46 -19.05 -34.28
C THR A 146 15.52 -19.91 -33.60
N ALA A 147 15.20 -20.48 -32.43
CA ALA A 147 16.14 -21.27 -31.65
C ALA A 147 16.50 -22.56 -32.39
N GLN A 148 17.80 -22.75 -32.66
CA GLN A 148 18.30 -24.02 -33.18
C GLN A 148 17.99 -25.13 -32.17
N VAL A 149 17.32 -26.19 -32.62
CA VAL A 149 17.07 -27.39 -31.83
C VAL A 149 18.41 -27.99 -31.44
N ARG A 150 18.80 -27.82 -30.17
CA ARG A 150 19.95 -28.55 -29.63
C ARG A 150 19.61 -30.02 -29.64
N ARG A 151 20.32 -30.76 -30.49
CA ARG A 151 20.31 -32.22 -30.50
C ARG A 151 20.61 -32.71 -29.10
N LYS A 152 19.79 -33.64 -28.62
CA LYS A 152 20.00 -34.24 -27.31
C LYS A 152 21.21 -35.18 -27.42
N PRO A 153 22.06 -35.27 -26.39
CA PRO A 153 23.34 -35.99 -26.49
C PRO A 153 23.20 -37.49 -26.81
N TRP A 154 22.01 -38.07 -26.60
CA TRP A 154 21.72 -39.45 -27.01
C TRP A 154 21.45 -39.63 -28.52
N GLU A 155 21.26 -38.54 -29.28
CA GLU A 155 21.10 -38.59 -30.74
C GLU A 155 22.45 -38.70 -31.49
N ALA A 156 23.58 -38.47 -30.81
CA ALA A 156 24.92 -38.59 -31.39
C ALA A 156 25.46 -40.03 -31.38
N ALA A 157 24.77 -40.96 -30.73
CA ALA A 157 25.15 -42.37 -30.64
C ALA A 157 24.20 -43.24 -31.47
N VAL A 158 24.06 -42.92 -32.76
CA VAL A 158 23.66 -43.94 -33.74
C VAL A 158 24.93 -44.63 -34.22
N PRO A 159 25.16 -45.92 -33.90
CA PRO A 159 26.25 -46.67 -34.51
C PRO A 159 26.03 -46.69 -36.02
N VAL A 160 27.06 -46.28 -36.74
CA VAL A 160 27.19 -46.48 -38.18
C VAL A 160 27.43 -47.98 -38.38
N GLU A 161 26.37 -48.77 -38.50
CA GLU A 161 26.44 -50.06 -39.17
C GLU A 161 26.15 -49.85 -40.65
N GLU A 162 27.21 -49.59 -41.42
CA GLU A 162 27.24 -49.77 -42.87
C GLU A 162 28.34 -50.79 -43.21
N SER A 163 27.88 -52.02 -43.48
CA SER A 163 28.31 -52.93 -44.54
C SER A 163 29.80 -53.30 -44.72
N SER A 164 30.10 -54.58 -44.49
CA SER A 164 30.78 -55.49 -45.46
C SER A 164 30.59 -56.95 -45.08
#